data_AF-A0A9E7L856-F1
#
_entry.id   AF-A0A9E7L856-F1
#
_cell.length_a   1.000
_cell.length_b   1.000
_cell.length_c   1.000
_cell.angle_alpha   90.00
_cell.angle_beta   90.00
_cell.angle_gamma   90.00
#
_symmetry.space_group_name_H-M   'P 1'
#
loop_
_entity.id
_entity.type
_entity.pdbx_description
1 polymer ?
#
loop_
_entity_poly.entity_id
_entity_poly.type
_entity_poly.pdbx_seq_one_letter_code
_entity_poly.pdbx_strand_id
1 'polypeptide(L)'
;MVLTSSDVTVGQFCTSSCGFHSTVLMPAGKRVVMVHVGDPGTQCPGLCAWPYAAPEYGPPGPTLVAPNGVGVDGTVINIATVIAGAVTNPFRDGYYQGDRLAPLEVATACAGIFGEGAYPGNPGNLLIDEKSEASFNAFGAGGRRFLLPAIWEPISGKCKVVA
;
A
#
# COMPACT_ATOMS: atom_id res chain seq x y z
N MET A 1 9.01 -1.32 13.48
CA MET A 1 8.85 -1.21 12.01
C MET A 1 10.23 -1.32 11.38
N VAL A 2 10.32 -1.96 10.22
CA VAL A 2 11.55 -2.15 9.44
C VAL A 2 11.30 -1.63 8.03
N LEU A 3 12.18 -0.75 7.55
CA LEU A 3 12.22 -0.29 6.16
C LEU A 3 13.52 -0.79 5.55
N THR A 4 13.43 -1.33 4.35
CA THR A 4 14.57 -1.93 3.66
C THR A 4 15.32 -0.86 2.86
N SER A 5 16.65 -0.91 2.90
CA SER A 5 17.50 -0.08 2.04
C SER A 5 17.45 -0.57 0.58
N SER A 6 17.78 0.31 -0.37
CA SER A 6 17.74 0.00 -1.81
C SER A 6 18.73 -1.09 -2.24
N ASP A 7 19.76 -1.36 -1.44
CA ASP A 7 20.77 -2.39 -1.68
C ASP A 7 20.49 -3.73 -0.97
N VAL A 8 19.34 -3.85 -0.30
CA VAL A 8 18.96 -5.06 0.45
C VAL A 8 17.77 -5.75 -0.22
N THR A 9 17.98 -6.96 -0.71
CA THR A 9 16.91 -7.81 -1.23
C THR A 9 16.29 -8.65 -0.11
N VAL A 10 14.96 -8.68 -0.04
CA VAL A 10 14.21 -9.48 0.94
C VAL A 10 13.41 -10.55 0.19
N GLY A 11 13.47 -11.79 0.66
CA GLY A 11 12.72 -12.89 0.06
C GLY A 11 11.21 -12.61 0.06
N GLN A 12 10.53 -13.00 -1.02
CA GLN A 12 9.09 -12.80 -1.29
C GLN A 12 8.65 -11.36 -1.62
N PHE A 13 9.52 -10.36 -1.47
CA PHE A 13 9.27 -9.06 -2.09
C PHE A 13 9.28 -9.22 -3.61
N CYS A 14 8.42 -8.48 -4.30
CA CYS A 14 8.26 -8.51 -5.75
C CYS A 14 7.61 -9.77 -6.34
N THR A 15 7.18 -10.73 -5.54
CA THR A 15 6.41 -11.88 -6.05
C THR A 15 4.92 -11.68 -5.88
N SER A 16 4.50 -11.31 -4.66
CA SER A 16 3.07 -11.13 -4.32
C SER A 16 2.82 -9.99 -3.35
N SER A 17 3.87 -9.38 -2.79
CA SER A 17 3.76 -8.26 -1.87
C SER A 17 5.02 -7.40 -1.89
N CYS A 18 4.87 -6.20 -1.36
CA CYS A 18 5.89 -5.17 -1.20
C CYS A 18 6.26 -4.94 0.28
N GLY A 19 5.65 -5.73 1.16
CA GLY A 19 5.85 -5.70 2.60
C GLY A 19 5.00 -6.77 3.31
N PHE A 20 5.19 -6.93 4.60
CA PHE A 20 4.38 -7.83 5.42
C PHE A 20 4.36 -7.37 6.87
N HIS A 21 3.33 -7.80 7.60
CA HIS A 21 3.35 -7.77 9.05
C HIS A 21 3.44 -9.19 9.59
N SER A 22 4.04 -9.33 10.76
CA SER A 22 4.17 -10.60 11.47
C SER A 22 4.13 -10.37 12.97
N THR A 23 3.94 -11.45 13.73
CA THR A 23 4.00 -11.44 15.19
C THR A 23 5.29 -12.11 15.65
N VAL A 24 6.06 -11.41 16.48
CA VAL A 24 7.26 -11.93 17.13
C VAL A 24 6.97 -12.17 18.61
N LEU A 25 7.40 -13.33 19.12
CA LEU A 25 7.34 -13.62 20.55
C LEU A 25 8.61 -13.11 21.23
N MET A 26 8.47 -12.11 22.09
CA MET A 26 9.55 -11.56 22.89
C MET A 26 9.82 -12.43 24.13
N PRO A 27 11.02 -12.32 24.74
CA PRO A 27 11.27 -12.82 26.09
C PRO A 27 10.16 -12.38 27.05
N ALA A 28 9.80 -13.24 28.01
CA ALA A 28 8.63 -13.11 28.88
C ALA A 28 7.24 -13.30 28.22
N GLY A 29 7.19 -13.88 27.00
CA GLY A 29 5.93 -14.31 26.38
C GLY A 29 5.10 -13.18 25.76
N LYS A 30 5.63 -11.96 25.69
CA LYS A 30 4.95 -10.82 25.08
C LYS A 30 4.96 -10.94 23.55
N ARG A 31 3.79 -10.86 22.93
CA ARG A 31 3.67 -10.78 21.46
C ARG A 31 3.84 -9.34 21.00
N VAL A 32 4.64 -9.12 19.97
CA VAL A 32 4.85 -7.82 19.33
C VAL A 32 4.57 -7.96 17.85
N VAL A 33 3.77 -7.04 17.30
CA VAL A 33 3.52 -6.96 15.87
C VAL A 33 4.64 -6.14 15.22
N MET A 34 5.25 -6.70 14.19
CA MET A 34 6.23 -6.01 13.36
C MET A 34 5.68 -5.79 11.96
N VAL A 35 6.11 -4.69 11.34
CA VAL A 35 5.83 -4.33 9.95
C VAL A 35 7.15 -4.19 9.24
N HIS A 36 7.27 -4.78 8.04
CA HIS A 36 8.42 -4.71 7.16
C HIS A 36 7.96 -4.26 5.76
N VAL A 37 8.57 -3.21 5.23
CA VAL A 37 8.35 -2.72 3.85
C VAL A 37 9.67 -2.73 3.07
N GLY A 38 9.61 -3.15 1.81
CA GLY A 38 10.73 -3.15 0.87
C GLY A 38 11.06 -1.78 0.31
N ASP A 39 12.10 -1.70 -0.52
CA ASP A 39 12.38 -0.51 -1.31
C ASP A 39 11.73 -0.62 -2.70
N PRO A 40 10.60 0.05 -2.96
CA PRO A 40 9.91 -0.04 -4.24
C PRO A 40 10.58 0.81 -5.32
N GLY A 41 11.58 1.64 -4.98
CA GLY A 41 12.33 2.42 -5.96
C GLY A 41 13.24 1.54 -6.83
N THR A 42 13.91 0.56 -6.21
CA THR A 42 14.83 -0.35 -6.91
C THR A 42 14.25 -1.75 -7.13
N GLN A 43 13.33 -2.20 -6.28
CA GLN A 43 12.77 -3.54 -6.36
C GLN A 43 11.33 -3.47 -6.88
N CYS A 44 11.11 -4.00 -8.08
CA CYS A 44 9.81 -4.08 -8.78
C CYS A 44 8.93 -2.82 -8.67
N PRO A 45 9.42 -1.66 -9.14
CA PRO A 45 8.67 -0.40 -9.05
C PRO A 45 7.27 -0.51 -9.67
N GLY A 46 7.13 -1.24 -10.78
CA GLY A 46 5.83 -1.45 -11.44
C GLY A 46 4.78 -2.16 -10.58
N LEU A 47 5.20 -2.97 -9.60
CA LEU A 47 4.29 -3.60 -8.65
C LEU A 47 4.13 -2.74 -7.39
N CYS A 48 5.24 -2.24 -6.85
CA CYS A 48 5.28 -1.67 -5.50
C CYS A 48 5.19 -0.15 -5.43
N ALA A 49 5.24 0.54 -6.57
CA ALA A 49 5.06 1.98 -6.68
C ALA A 49 3.99 2.37 -7.71
N TRP A 50 3.17 1.42 -8.20
CA TRP A 50 2.00 1.76 -8.99
C TRP A 50 1.06 2.69 -8.17
N PRO A 51 0.51 3.79 -8.75
CA PRO A 51 0.47 4.15 -10.17
C PRO A 51 1.62 5.07 -10.66
N TYR A 52 2.68 5.26 -9.88
CA TYR A 52 3.82 6.12 -10.23
C TYR A 52 4.92 5.43 -11.03
N ALA A 53 4.83 4.10 -11.20
CA ALA A 53 5.71 3.31 -12.05
C ALA A 53 4.88 2.40 -12.95
N ALA A 54 5.41 2.15 -14.15
CA ALA A 54 4.69 1.39 -15.16
C ALA A 54 4.52 -0.05 -14.69
N PRO A 55 3.29 -0.60 -14.69
CA PRO A 55 3.06 -1.95 -14.22
C PRO A 55 3.76 -2.98 -15.11
N GLU A 56 4.32 -4.02 -14.51
CA GLU A 56 4.97 -5.12 -15.25
C GLU A 56 3.96 -6.03 -15.96
N TYR A 57 2.72 -6.09 -15.44
CA TYR A 57 1.63 -6.89 -15.97
C TYR A 57 0.36 -6.03 -16.14
N GLY A 58 -0.44 -6.36 -17.16
CA GLY A 58 -1.68 -5.65 -17.49
C GLY A 58 -1.50 -4.60 -18.59
N PRO A 59 -2.56 -3.85 -18.94
CA PRO A 59 -2.49 -2.82 -19.98
C PRO A 59 -1.53 -1.70 -19.54
N PRO A 60 -0.53 -1.34 -20.35
CA PRO A 60 0.36 -0.22 -20.02
C PRO A 60 -0.43 1.09 -20.14
N GLY A 61 -0.75 1.69 -18.99
CA GLY A 61 -1.25 3.07 -18.89
C GLY A 61 -0.10 4.04 -18.60
N PRO A 62 -0.28 5.36 -18.84
CA PRO A 62 0.70 6.35 -18.44
C PRO A 62 0.87 6.35 -16.92
N THR A 63 2.10 6.46 -16.44
CA THR A 63 2.37 6.60 -15.01
C THR A 63 1.98 7.98 -14.53
N LEU A 64 1.52 8.07 -13.28
CA LEU A 64 1.27 9.35 -12.65
C LEU A 64 2.58 9.99 -12.19
N VAL A 65 2.55 11.31 -11.95
CA VAL A 65 3.68 12.03 -11.38
C VAL A 65 3.66 11.91 -9.85
N ALA A 66 4.76 11.40 -9.29
CA ALA A 66 4.94 11.18 -7.86
C ALA A 66 5.28 12.49 -7.12
N PRO A 67 4.54 12.90 -6.07
CA PRO A 67 4.82 14.13 -5.33
C PRO A 67 6.18 14.14 -4.60
N ASN A 68 6.71 12.98 -4.20
CA ASN A 68 7.98 12.87 -3.44
C ASN A 68 9.02 11.98 -4.15
N GLY A 69 8.72 11.52 -5.37
CA GLY A 69 9.51 10.54 -6.11
C GLY A 69 9.02 9.11 -5.91
N VAL A 70 9.14 8.30 -6.97
CA VAL A 70 8.54 6.97 -7.10
C VAL A 70 8.83 6.05 -5.90
N GLY A 71 10.08 5.97 -5.45
CA GLY A 71 10.47 5.10 -4.34
C GLY A 71 9.88 5.54 -2.98
N VAL A 72 9.83 6.85 -2.73
CA VAL A 72 9.28 7.37 -1.46
C VAL A 72 7.76 7.18 -1.43
N ASP A 73 7.07 7.55 -2.50
CA ASP A 73 5.60 7.43 -2.55
C ASP A 73 5.15 5.97 -2.60
N GLY A 74 5.86 5.11 -3.33
CA GLY A 74 5.66 3.66 -3.25
C GLY A 74 5.86 3.14 -1.83
N THR A 75 6.88 3.63 -1.11
CA THR A 75 7.12 3.21 0.28
C THR A 75 5.94 3.61 1.16
N VAL A 76 5.40 4.83 1.01
CA VAL A 76 4.25 5.31 1.79
C VAL A 76 2.99 4.47 1.51
N ILE A 77 2.71 4.16 0.24
CA ILE A 77 1.58 3.28 -0.14
C ILE A 77 1.69 1.93 0.58
N ASN A 78 2.88 1.32 0.57
CA ASN A 78 3.11 0.01 1.18
C ASN A 78 3.09 0.07 2.72
N ILE A 79 3.61 1.13 3.31
CA ILE A 79 3.50 1.39 4.76
C ILE A 79 2.03 1.42 5.17
N ALA A 80 1.22 2.23 4.48
CA ALA A 80 -0.21 2.35 4.77
C ALA A 80 -0.92 1.00 4.63
N THR A 81 -0.63 0.27 3.54
CA THR A 81 -1.19 -1.05 3.26
C THR A 81 -0.89 -2.06 4.38
N VAL A 82 0.39 -2.17 4.77
CA VAL A 82 0.83 -3.18 5.73
C VAL A 82 0.44 -2.82 7.17
N ILE A 83 0.49 -1.52 7.54
CA ILE A 83 0.02 -1.07 8.85
C ILE A 83 -1.47 -1.30 8.99
N ALA A 84 -2.28 -1.06 7.95
CA ALA A 84 -3.71 -1.31 8.00
C ALA A 84 -3.98 -2.78 8.36
N GLY A 85 -3.40 -3.75 7.64
CA GLY A 85 -3.53 -5.18 7.98
C GLY A 85 -2.99 -5.53 9.37
N ALA A 86 -1.85 -4.94 9.76
CA ALA A 86 -1.26 -5.17 11.07
C ALA A 86 -2.16 -4.72 12.24
N VAL A 87 -2.91 -3.63 12.05
CA VAL A 87 -3.80 -3.07 13.08
C VAL A 87 -5.16 -3.76 13.07
N THR A 88 -5.72 -4.06 11.89
CA THR A 88 -7.06 -4.63 11.77
C THR A 88 -7.08 -6.15 11.95
N ASN A 89 -5.98 -6.83 11.61
CA ASN A 89 -5.89 -8.28 11.66
C ASN A 89 -4.53 -8.80 12.19
N PRO A 90 -4.03 -8.31 13.34
CA PRO A 90 -2.69 -8.62 13.84
C PRO A 90 -2.43 -10.12 14.02
N PHE A 91 -3.46 -10.89 14.37
CA PHE A 91 -3.38 -12.32 14.70
C PHE A 91 -4.21 -13.21 13.77
N ARG A 92 -4.66 -12.69 12.62
CA ARG A 92 -5.44 -13.42 11.59
C ARG A 92 -6.82 -13.89 12.06
N ASP A 93 -7.43 -13.16 12.98
CA ASP A 93 -8.74 -13.43 13.58
C ASP A 93 -9.63 -12.17 13.71
N GLY A 94 -9.25 -11.08 13.02
CA GLY A 94 -9.88 -9.76 13.14
C GLY A 94 -10.66 -9.33 11.91
N TYR A 95 -10.34 -8.14 11.41
CA TYR A 95 -11.05 -7.46 10.34
C TYR A 95 -10.35 -7.65 9.00
N TYR A 96 -11.04 -8.32 8.08
CA TYR A 96 -10.61 -8.69 6.74
C TYR A 96 -11.83 -8.81 5.79
N GLN A 97 -11.58 -8.98 4.49
CA GLN A 97 -12.58 -9.33 3.49
C GLN A 97 -12.56 -10.84 3.23
N GLY A 98 -13.73 -11.45 3.00
CA GLY A 98 -13.86 -12.85 2.59
C GLY A 98 -14.03 -13.86 3.72
N ASP A 99 -13.81 -15.15 3.39
CA ASP A 99 -13.92 -16.26 4.33
C ASP A 99 -12.69 -16.33 5.25
N ARG A 100 -12.85 -16.79 6.49
CA ARG A 100 -11.75 -16.92 7.46
C ARG A 100 -10.62 -17.85 6.98
N LEU A 101 -10.93 -18.82 6.12
CA LEU A 101 -9.95 -19.75 5.54
C LEU A 101 -9.21 -19.15 4.33
N ALA A 102 -9.69 -18.04 3.77
CA ALA A 102 -9.06 -17.31 2.66
C ALA A 102 -9.27 -15.79 2.77
N PRO A 103 -8.76 -15.14 3.84
CA PRO A 103 -9.02 -13.73 4.09
C PRO A 103 -8.12 -12.83 3.22
N LEU A 104 -8.68 -11.71 2.75
CA LEU A 104 -7.93 -10.59 2.20
C LEU A 104 -7.84 -9.46 3.24
N GLU A 105 -6.64 -8.97 3.50
CA GLU A 105 -6.40 -7.84 4.42
C GLU A 105 -7.10 -6.57 3.92
N VAL A 106 -7.47 -5.68 4.83
CA VAL A 106 -8.37 -4.55 4.53
C VAL A 106 -7.90 -3.66 3.38
N ALA A 107 -6.60 -3.44 3.23
CA ALA A 107 -6.03 -2.63 2.15
C ALA A 107 -5.78 -3.47 0.88
N THR A 108 -5.36 -4.74 1.01
CA THR A 108 -5.11 -5.60 -0.15
C THR A 108 -6.39 -6.06 -0.83
N ALA A 109 -7.50 -6.16 -0.10
CA ALA A 109 -8.84 -6.31 -0.64
C ALA A 109 -9.25 -5.14 -1.57
N CYS A 110 -8.59 -3.98 -1.41
CA CYS A 110 -8.82 -2.75 -2.17
C CYS A 110 -7.62 -2.37 -3.05
N ALA A 111 -6.84 -3.36 -3.48
CA ALA A 111 -5.65 -3.14 -4.28
C ALA A 111 -5.93 -2.26 -5.51
N GLY A 112 -5.14 -1.20 -5.66
CA GLY A 112 -5.22 -0.26 -6.77
C GLY A 112 -6.34 0.78 -6.68
N ILE A 113 -7.13 0.80 -5.61
CA ILE A 113 -8.17 1.82 -5.39
C ILE A 113 -7.58 2.94 -4.54
N PHE A 114 -7.41 4.12 -5.14
CA PHE A 114 -6.90 5.31 -4.46
C PHE A 114 -7.88 6.49 -4.49
N GLY A 115 -8.82 6.49 -5.44
CA GLY A 115 -9.86 7.51 -5.61
C GLY A 115 -11.20 6.91 -6.01
N GLU A 116 -12.25 7.74 -5.97
CA GLU A 116 -13.56 7.33 -6.44
C GLU A 116 -13.54 6.97 -7.94
N GLY A 117 -14.35 5.99 -8.33
CA GLY A 117 -14.42 5.53 -9.72
C GLY A 117 -13.22 4.72 -10.21
N ALA A 118 -12.32 4.27 -9.31
CA ALA A 118 -11.22 3.38 -9.66
C ALA A 118 -11.71 2.08 -10.33
N TYR A 119 -10.91 1.57 -11.26
CA TYR A 119 -11.14 0.30 -11.97
C TYR A 119 -9.78 -0.29 -12.40
N PRO A 120 -9.71 -1.54 -12.89
CA PRO A 120 -8.42 -2.14 -13.26
C PRO A 120 -7.62 -1.27 -14.24
N GLY A 121 -6.44 -0.82 -13.82
CA GLY A 121 -5.55 0.07 -14.59
C GLY A 121 -5.78 1.57 -14.38
N ASN A 122 -6.76 1.99 -13.58
CA ASN A 122 -7.03 3.38 -13.24
C ASN A 122 -7.19 3.56 -11.71
N PRO A 123 -6.36 4.40 -11.06
CA PRO A 123 -6.37 4.55 -9.61
C PRO A 123 -7.61 5.29 -9.05
N GLY A 124 -8.47 5.82 -9.93
CA GLY A 124 -9.63 6.63 -9.59
C GLY A 124 -9.34 8.13 -9.65
N ASN A 125 -10.31 8.93 -9.23
CA ASN A 125 -10.20 10.38 -9.21
C ASN A 125 -9.23 10.83 -8.11
N LEU A 126 -8.12 11.45 -8.52
CA LEU A 126 -7.08 11.98 -7.62
C LEU A 126 -6.98 13.50 -7.74
N LEU A 127 -6.43 14.13 -6.71
CA LEU A 127 -6.02 15.53 -6.75
C LEU A 127 -4.76 15.66 -7.60
N ILE A 128 -4.64 16.77 -8.34
CA ILE A 128 -3.48 17.07 -9.18
C ILE A 128 -2.90 18.42 -8.75
N ASP A 129 -1.61 18.48 -8.48
CA ASP A 129 -0.90 19.75 -8.29
C ASP A 129 -0.68 20.43 -9.64
N GLU A 130 -1.18 21.66 -9.81
CA GLU A 130 -1.13 22.37 -11.10
C GLU A 130 0.30 22.71 -11.56
N LYS A 131 1.28 22.77 -10.65
CA LYS A 131 2.65 23.17 -10.99
C LYS A 131 3.54 21.98 -11.28
N SER A 132 3.45 20.93 -10.45
CA SER A 132 4.29 19.74 -10.59
C SER A 132 3.57 18.60 -11.30
N GLU A 133 2.28 18.73 -11.61
CA GLU A 133 1.40 17.69 -12.17
C GLU A 133 1.29 16.45 -11.27
N ALA A 134 1.72 16.55 -10.01
CA ALA A 134 1.75 15.42 -9.09
C ALA A 134 0.34 15.00 -8.71
N SER A 135 0.07 13.70 -8.80
CA SER A 135 -1.23 13.13 -8.41
C SER A 135 -1.18 12.60 -6.99
N PHE A 136 -2.19 12.86 -6.16
CA PHE A 136 -2.22 12.47 -4.76
C PHE A 136 -3.67 12.43 -4.23
N ASN A 137 -3.87 11.91 -3.01
CA ASN A 137 -5.17 11.99 -2.34
C ASN A 137 -5.06 12.49 -0.89
N ALA A 138 -3.88 12.45 -0.27
CA ALA A 138 -3.71 12.83 1.13
C ALA A 138 -2.73 13.99 1.31
N PHE A 139 -3.03 14.87 2.27
CA PHE A 139 -2.10 15.89 2.78
C PHE A 139 -1.47 15.41 4.08
N GLY A 140 -0.14 15.41 4.14
CA GLY A 140 0.62 15.12 5.34
C GLY A 140 1.26 16.37 5.96
N ALA A 141 2.08 16.14 6.98
CA ALA A 141 2.73 17.21 7.74
C ALA A 141 3.59 18.11 6.85
N GLY A 142 3.54 19.42 7.11
CA GLY A 142 4.32 20.41 6.36
C GLY A 142 3.86 20.60 4.91
N GLY A 143 2.62 20.24 4.57
CA GLY A 143 2.07 20.39 3.22
C GLY A 143 2.58 19.34 2.22
N ARG A 144 3.26 18.30 2.70
CA ARG A 144 3.62 17.15 1.86
C ARG A 144 2.37 16.43 1.36
N ARG A 145 2.46 15.83 0.20
CA ARG A 145 1.34 15.16 -0.47
C ARG A 145 1.67 13.69 -0.63
N PHE A 146 0.68 12.84 -0.46
CA PHE A 146 0.86 11.39 -0.47
C PHE A 146 -0.31 10.69 -1.13
N LEU A 147 -0.09 9.43 -1.50
CA LEU A 147 -1.12 8.53 -1.96
C LEU A 147 -1.36 7.44 -0.91
N LEU A 148 -2.61 7.31 -0.46
CA LEU A 148 -3.03 6.32 0.52
C LEU A 148 -4.05 5.36 -0.11
N PRO A 149 -3.91 4.04 0.08
CA PRO A 149 -4.84 3.06 -0.47
C PRO A 149 -6.20 3.15 0.23
N ALA A 150 -7.27 2.82 -0.48
CA ALA A 150 -8.57 2.57 0.13
C ALA A 150 -8.53 1.37 1.09
N ILE A 151 -9.50 1.31 2.01
CA ILE A 151 -9.68 0.22 2.97
C ILE A 151 -11.07 -0.41 2.83
N TRP A 152 -11.14 -1.73 2.95
CA TRP A 152 -12.37 -2.49 2.80
C TRP A 152 -13.35 -2.22 3.94
N GLU A 153 -14.49 -1.56 3.74
CA GLU A 153 -15.49 -1.39 4.79
C GLU A 153 -16.48 -2.58 4.83
N PRO A 154 -16.57 -3.32 5.95
CA PRO A 154 -17.34 -4.56 6.01
C PRO A 154 -18.85 -4.32 6.08
N ILE A 155 -19.29 -3.16 6.59
CA ILE A 155 -20.71 -2.82 6.72
C ILE A 155 -21.32 -2.51 5.36
N SER A 156 -20.63 -1.72 4.53
CA SER A 156 -21.11 -1.39 3.19
C SER A 156 -20.70 -2.39 2.12
N GLY A 157 -19.74 -3.26 2.42
CA GLY A 157 -19.18 -4.22 1.46
C GLY A 157 -18.43 -3.51 0.32
N LYS A 158 -17.80 -2.37 0.59
CA LYS A 158 -17.12 -1.53 -0.41
C LYS A 158 -15.78 -1.04 0.09
N CYS A 159 -14.86 -0.80 -0.84
CA CYS A 159 -13.63 -0.09 -0.57
C CYS A 159 -13.90 1.40 -0.36
N LYS A 160 -13.51 1.93 0.80
CA LYS A 160 -13.59 3.36 1.13
C LYS A 160 -12.25 4.03 0.96
N VAL A 161 -12.24 5.07 0.14
CA VAL A 161 -11.09 5.99 0.02
C VAL A 161 -10.96 6.74 1.35
N VAL A 162 -9.74 6.79 1.88
CA VAL A 162 -9.42 7.32 3.23
C VAL A 162 -8.96 8.78 3.20
N ALA A 163 -9.12 9.43 2.06
CA ALA A 163 -8.60 10.76 1.71
C ALA A 163 -9.72 11.80 1.63
#